data_AF-A0A6G0U9L0-F1
#
_entry.id   AF-A0A6G0U9L0-F1
#
_cell.length_a   1.000
_cell.length_b   1.000
_cell.length_c   1.000
_cell.angle_alpha   90.00
_cell.angle_beta   90.00
_cell.angle_gamma   90.00
#
_symmetry.space_group_name_H-M   'P 1'
#
loop_
_entity.id
_entity.type
_entity.pdbx_description
1 polymer ?
#
loop_
_entity_poly.entity_id
_entity_poly.type
_entity_poly.pdbx_seq_one_letter_code
_entity_poly.pdbx_strand_id
1 'polypeptide(L)'
;SPEISSFSNRTLEQIFALLAESQNFWEDVDDAKNWHKNELSKMTDKIQNKIHQLQNPPDCNEANLLICNPIKQCGFGCQLHQMAYCFILAATVNRTLVLFDDTNLWKYSSDTWDTVFKPIGKCNRSHFEVSEIVHWDGSDQKDRIIGLPIIDDLINKPEQVPLSFPKQIS
;
A
#
# COMPACT_ATOMS: atom_id res chain seq x y z
N SER A 1 25.70 -30.27 29.34
CA SER A 1 25.51 -31.62 29.93
C SER A 1 24.19 -32.20 29.44
N PRO A 2 23.98 -33.53 29.50
CA PRO A 2 22.73 -34.19 29.09
C PRO A 2 21.48 -33.64 29.81
N GLU A 3 21.64 -33.18 31.06
CA GLU A 3 20.57 -32.57 31.85
C GLU A 3 20.10 -31.21 31.29
N ILE A 4 21.02 -30.40 30.78
CA ILE A 4 20.69 -29.11 30.16
C ILE A 4 19.91 -29.31 28.86
N SER A 5 20.26 -30.30 28.03
CA SER A 5 19.49 -30.57 26.81
C SER A 5 18.11 -31.19 27.12
N SER A 6 18.03 -32.04 28.15
CA SER A 6 16.76 -32.57 28.66
C SER A 6 15.84 -31.48 29.22
N PHE A 7 16.39 -30.49 29.93
CA PHE A 7 15.63 -29.33 30.41
C PHE A 7 15.15 -28.44 29.27
N SER A 8 16.01 -28.15 28.28
CA SER A 8 15.64 -27.36 27.10
C SER A 8 14.52 -28.00 26.29
N ASN A 9 14.60 -29.31 26.04
CA ASN A 9 13.55 -30.01 25.28
C ASN A 9 12.21 -29.97 26.02
N ARG A 10 12.19 -30.21 27.33
CA ARG A 10 10.96 -30.11 28.13
C ARG A 10 10.36 -28.70 28.11
N THR A 11 11.21 -27.67 28.14
CA THR A 11 10.77 -26.28 28.07
C THR A 11 10.15 -25.97 26.70
N LEU A 12 10.76 -26.44 25.61
CA LEU A 12 10.21 -26.28 24.26
C LEU A 12 8.85 -26.97 24.09
N GLU A 13 8.71 -28.21 24.55
CA GLU A 13 7.44 -28.94 24.53
C GLU A 13 6.35 -28.20 25.32
N GLN A 14 6.68 -27.64 26.48
CA GLN A 14 5.74 -26.84 27.27
C GLN A 14 5.33 -25.54 26.55
N ILE A 15 6.27 -24.86 25.89
CA ILE A 15 5.97 -23.66 25.09
C ILE A 15 5.05 -24.01 23.92
N PHE A 16 5.32 -25.10 23.20
CA PHE A 16 4.47 -25.53 22.09
C PHE A 16 3.07 -25.94 22.56
N ALA A 17 2.96 -26.64 23.69
CA ALA A 17 1.67 -26.96 24.29
C ALA A 17 0.85 -25.71 24.63
N LEU A 18 1.48 -24.70 25.25
CA LEU A 18 0.83 -23.42 25.56
C LEU A 18 0.42 -22.65 24.31
N LEU A 19 1.25 -22.64 23.26
CA LEU A 19 0.91 -22.01 21.98
C LEU A 19 -0.29 -22.71 21.32
N ALA A 20 -0.31 -24.04 21.31
CA ALA A 20 -1.42 -24.81 20.75
C ALA A 20 -2.72 -24.57 21.53
N GLU A 21 -2.65 -24.56 22.87
CA GLU A 21 -3.80 -24.24 23.72
C GLU A 21 -4.31 -22.82 23.47
N SER A 22 -3.40 -21.85 23.35
CA SER A 22 -3.79 -20.48 23.01
C SER A 22 -4.48 -20.39 21.65
N GLN A 23 -3.98 -21.10 20.63
CA GLN A 23 -4.59 -21.12 19.30
C GLN A 23 -5.98 -21.76 19.33
N ASN A 24 -6.13 -22.92 19.98
CA ASN A 24 -7.43 -23.59 20.09
C ASN A 24 -8.45 -22.74 20.84
N PHE A 25 -8.03 -22.04 21.90
CA PHE A 25 -8.89 -21.08 22.61
C PHE A 25 -9.42 -19.98 21.67
N TRP A 26 -8.58 -19.44 20.78
CA TRP A 26 -9.00 -18.47 19.76
C TRP A 26 -9.97 -19.05 18.71
N GLU A 27 -9.91 -20.35 18.44
CA GLU A 27 -10.79 -21.00 17.46
C GLU A 27 -12.14 -21.43 18.04
N ASP A 28 -12.15 -21.95 19.26
CA ASP A 28 -13.28 -22.67 19.84
C ASP A 28 -14.18 -21.83 20.75
N VAL A 29 -13.74 -20.65 21.18
CA VAL A 29 -14.50 -19.79 22.11
C VAL A 29 -15.33 -18.76 21.34
N ASP A 30 -16.63 -18.72 21.66
CA ASP A 30 -17.58 -17.65 21.30
C ASP A 30 -17.58 -17.22 19.81
N ASP A 31 -17.35 -18.17 18.89
CA ASP A 31 -17.29 -17.92 17.44
C ASP A 31 -16.25 -16.85 17.03
N ALA A 32 -15.24 -16.62 17.89
CA ALA A 32 -14.28 -15.52 17.77
C ALA A 32 -13.52 -15.54 16.43
N LYS A 33 -13.17 -16.72 15.93
CA LYS A 33 -12.51 -16.90 14.63
C LYS A 33 -13.36 -16.39 13.46
N ASN A 34 -14.64 -16.74 13.42
CA ASN A 34 -15.54 -16.30 12.35
C ASN A 34 -15.86 -14.81 12.50
N TRP A 35 -16.09 -14.33 13.73
CA TRP A 35 -16.23 -12.91 14.00
C TRP A 35 -15.02 -12.12 13.50
N HIS A 36 -13.80 -12.53 13.86
CA HIS A 36 -12.57 -11.86 13.45
C HIS A 36 -12.40 -11.85 11.93
N LYS A 37 -12.63 -12.99 11.27
CA LYS A 37 -12.61 -13.09 9.80
C LYS A 37 -13.62 -12.15 9.15
N ASN A 38 -14.84 -12.09 9.70
CA ASN A 38 -15.90 -11.23 9.17
C ASN A 38 -15.58 -9.75 9.36
N GLU A 39 -15.07 -9.35 10.52
CA GLU A 39 -14.66 -7.96 10.78
C GLU A 39 -13.49 -7.54 9.89
N LEU A 40 -12.47 -8.39 9.72
CA LEU A 40 -11.37 -8.14 8.78
C LEU A 40 -11.87 -8.02 7.33
N SER A 41 -12.83 -8.86 6.92
CA SER A 41 -13.44 -8.77 5.59
C SER A 41 -14.16 -7.44 5.40
N LYS A 42 -15.04 -7.07 6.34
CA LYS A 42 -15.77 -5.79 6.28
C LYS A 42 -14.83 -4.59 6.22
N MET A 43 -13.75 -4.63 7.01
CA MET A 43 -12.73 -3.58 7.02
C MET A 43 -11.98 -3.51 5.69
N THR A 44 -11.60 -4.67 5.14
CA THR A 44 -10.98 -4.78 3.82
C THR A 44 -11.90 -4.21 2.74
N ASP A 45 -13.17 -4.61 2.72
CA ASP A 45 -14.15 -4.13 1.75
C ASP A 45 -14.32 -2.61 1.82
N LYS A 46 -14.37 -2.05 3.03
CA LYS A 46 -14.46 -0.60 3.24
C LYS A 46 -13.25 0.14 2.68
N ILE A 47 -12.04 -0.37 2.93
CA ILE A 47 -10.79 0.22 2.42
C ILE A 47 -10.72 0.10 0.89
N GLN A 48 -10.97 -1.09 0.36
CA GLN A 48 -10.96 -1.36 -1.09
C GLN A 48 -11.99 -0.51 -1.84
N ASN A 49 -13.20 -0.35 -1.30
CA ASN A 49 -14.21 0.53 -1.89
C ASN A 49 -13.76 2.00 -1.92
N LYS A 50 -13.12 2.47 -0.85
CA LYS A 50 -12.60 3.85 -0.81
C LYS A 50 -11.46 4.05 -1.82
N ILE A 51 -10.53 3.10 -1.92
CA ILE A 51 -9.47 3.12 -2.93
C ILE A 51 -10.08 3.10 -4.33
N HIS A 52 -11.06 2.24 -4.58
CA HIS A 52 -11.72 2.13 -5.87
C HIS A 52 -12.40 3.46 -6.27
N GLN A 53 -13.13 4.10 -5.37
CA GLN A 53 -13.75 5.41 -5.63
C GLN A 53 -12.69 6.49 -5.93
N LEU A 54 -11.59 6.50 -5.18
CA LEU A 54 -10.49 7.46 -5.39
C LEU A 54 -9.78 7.25 -6.73
N GLN A 55 -9.59 6.00 -7.16
CA GLN A 55 -8.91 5.66 -8.41
C GLN A 55 -9.81 5.75 -9.66
N ASN A 56 -11.13 5.87 -9.47
CA ASN A 56 -12.10 5.90 -10.56
C ASN A 56 -13.01 7.14 -10.45
N PRO A 57 -12.45 8.37 -10.58
CA PRO A 57 -13.24 9.58 -10.55
C PRO A 57 -14.21 9.65 -11.75
N PRO A 58 -15.31 10.41 -11.64
CA PRO A 58 -16.25 10.61 -12.75
C PRO A 58 -15.57 11.17 -14.01
N ASP A 59 -14.73 12.19 -13.83
CA ASP A 59 -13.94 12.83 -14.88
C ASP A 59 -12.46 12.92 -14.47
N CYS A 60 -11.58 12.38 -15.32
CA CYS A 60 -10.14 12.37 -15.08
C CYS A 60 -9.47 13.71 -15.41
N ASN A 61 -10.09 14.56 -16.23
CA ASN A 61 -9.55 15.88 -16.57
C ASN A 61 -9.72 16.87 -15.41
N GLU A 62 -10.76 16.70 -14.61
CA GLU A 62 -11.06 17.55 -13.44
C GLU A 62 -10.53 16.97 -12.12
N ALA A 63 -10.15 15.69 -12.10
CA ALA A 63 -9.65 15.04 -10.90
C ALA A 63 -8.28 15.60 -10.47
N ASN A 64 -8.07 15.71 -9.16
CA ASN A 64 -6.74 15.96 -8.60
C ASN A 64 -5.89 14.69 -8.73
N LEU A 65 -4.78 14.80 -9.46
CA LEU A 65 -3.90 13.69 -9.78
C LEU A 65 -2.62 13.76 -8.94
N LEU A 66 -2.15 12.59 -8.52
CA LEU A 66 -0.80 12.37 -8.01
C LEU A 66 -0.07 11.47 -9.01
N ILE A 67 0.96 12.01 -9.64
CA ILE A 67 1.78 11.33 -10.62
C ILE A 67 2.96 10.68 -9.90
N CYS A 68 3.13 9.38 -10.10
CA CYS A 68 4.23 8.62 -9.49
C CYS A 68 5.01 7.88 -10.56
N ASN A 69 6.33 7.97 -10.51
CA ASN A 69 7.20 7.11 -11.31
C ASN A 69 7.67 5.91 -10.47
N PRO A 70 7.25 4.68 -10.79
CA PRO A 70 7.69 3.48 -10.07
C PRO A 70 9.13 3.06 -10.44
N ILE A 71 9.72 3.63 -11.49
CA ILE A 71 11.05 3.27 -11.98
C ILE A 71 12.12 3.86 -11.07
N LYS A 72 12.60 3.01 -10.15
CA LYS A 72 13.77 3.25 -9.31
C LYS A 72 14.84 2.22 -9.66
N GLN A 73 16.12 2.61 -9.57
CA GLN A 73 17.27 1.71 -9.79
C GLN A 73 17.43 0.73 -8.61
N CYS A 74 16.54 -0.25 -8.52
CA CYS A 74 16.55 -1.31 -7.52
C CYS A 74 15.77 -2.54 -8.02
N GLY A 75 15.67 -3.57 -7.18
CA GLY A 75 14.90 -4.78 -7.49
C GLY A 75 13.38 -4.58 -7.50
N PHE A 76 12.65 -5.55 -8.07
CA PHE A 76 11.18 -5.54 -8.20
C PHE A 76 10.45 -5.24 -6.89
N GLY A 77 10.82 -5.90 -5.78
CA GLY A 77 10.19 -5.67 -4.48
C GLY A 77 10.35 -4.22 -3.97
N CYS A 78 11.49 -3.58 -4.28
CA CYS A 78 11.71 -2.17 -3.94
C CYS A 78 10.81 -1.24 -4.77
N GLN A 79 10.60 -1.55 -6.05
CA GLN A 79 9.67 -0.80 -6.91
C GLN A 79 8.20 -0.98 -6.48
N LEU A 80 7.80 -2.19 -6.07
CA LEU A 80 6.47 -2.42 -5.49
C LEU A 80 6.26 -1.63 -4.20
N HIS A 81 7.27 -1.52 -3.33
CA HIS A 81 7.18 -0.66 -2.14
C HIS A 81 7.07 0.83 -2.49
N GLN A 82 7.78 1.31 -3.52
CA GLN A 82 7.62 2.67 -4.02
C GLN A 82 6.18 2.91 -4.52
N MET A 83 5.62 1.95 -5.26
CA MET A 83 4.24 2.03 -5.73
C MET A 83 3.23 2.02 -4.56
N ALA A 84 3.42 1.15 -3.57
CA ALA A 84 2.60 1.12 -2.36
C ALA A 84 2.67 2.46 -1.61
N TYR A 85 3.86 3.06 -1.52
CA TYR A 85 4.04 4.38 -0.92
C TYR A 85 3.27 5.46 -1.70
N CYS A 86 3.37 5.47 -3.03
CA CYS A 86 2.58 6.38 -3.87
C CYS A 86 1.07 6.21 -3.66
N PHE A 87 0.58 4.98 -3.49
CA PHE A 87 -0.81 4.69 -3.18
C PHE A 87 -1.26 5.25 -1.83
N ILE A 88 -0.45 5.04 -0.79
CA ILE A 88 -0.75 5.54 0.56
C ILE A 88 -0.78 7.06 0.55
N LEU A 89 0.20 7.70 -0.08
CA LEU A 89 0.22 9.15 -0.20
C LEU A 89 -0.97 9.69 -0.99
N ALA A 90 -1.27 9.11 -2.15
CA ALA A 90 -2.44 9.48 -2.94
C ALA A 90 -3.73 9.42 -2.11
N ALA A 91 -3.90 8.36 -1.30
CA ALA A 91 -5.03 8.23 -0.38
C ALA A 91 -5.03 9.28 0.74
N THR A 92 -3.86 9.57 1.32
CA THR A 92 -3.69 10.57 2.38
C THR A 92 -4.04 11.98 1.90
N VAL A 93 -3.58 12.37 0.71
CA VAL A 93 -3.87 13.70 0.13
C VAL A 93 -5.12 13.73 -0.75
N ASN A 94 -5.88 12.63 -0.78
CA ASN A 94 -7.12 12.50 -1.53
C ASN A 94 -6.97 12.85 -3.03
N ARG A 95 -5.98 12.23 -3.68
CA ARG A 95 -5.67 12.37 -5.11
C ARG A 95 -5.74 11.02 -5.82
N THR A 96 -6.18 11.01 -7.08
CA THR A 96 -6.15 9.83 -7.94
C THR A 96 -4.70 9.54 -8.34
N LEU A 97 -4.25 8.29 -8.19
CA LEU A 97 -2.88 7.92 -8.52
C LEU A 97 -2.79 7.62 -10.01
N VAL A 98 -1.80 8.21 -10.68
CA VAL A 98 -1.48 7.86 -12.07
C VAL A 98 0.01 7.52 -12.14
N LEU A 99 0.34 6.38 -12.76
CA LEU A 99 1.73 6.05 -13.02
C LEU A 99 2.22 6.87 -14.20
N PHE A 100 3.44 7.36 -14.10
CA PHE A 100 4.09 7.99 -15.23
C PHE A 100 4.44 6.90 -16.26
N ASP A 101 3.76 6.93 -17.41
CA ASP A 101 3.77 5.91 -18.48
C ASP A 101 5.09 5.80 -19.27
N ASP A 102 6.24 6.24 -18.75
CA ASP A 102 7.53 5.87 -19.34
C ASP A 102 7.93 4.42 -18.99
N THR A 103 6.92 3.55 -18.88
CA THR A 103 6.99 2.13 -18.49
C THR A 103 7.68 1.26 -19.53
N ASN A 104 7.97 1.80 -20.72
CA ASN A 104 8.82 1.15 -21.73
C ASN A 104 10.26 0.89 -21.21
N LEU A 105 10.62 1.45 -20.06
CA LEU A 105 11.89 1.25 -19.37
C LEU A 105 11.77 0.35 -18.12
N TRP A 106 10.62 -0.28 -17.89
CA TRP A 106 10.45 -1.16 -16.75
C TRP A 106 11.20 -2.48 -16.96
N LYS A 107 12.25 -2.73 -16.19
CA LYS A 107 13.15 -3.89 -16.38
C LYS A 107 12.49 -5.27 -16.27
N TYR A 108 11.25 -5.34 -15.80
CA TYR A 108 10.55 -6.59 -15.48
C TYR A 108 9.45 -6.97 -16.49
N SER A 109 9.09 -6.07 -17.39
CA SER A 109 8.22 -6.35 -18.53
C SER A 109 8.72 -5.56 -19.73
N SER A 110 8.74 -6.17 -20.92
CA SER A 110 9.05 -5.44 -22.17
C SER A 110 8.02 -4.36 -22.51
N ASP A 111 6.86 -4.42 -21.85
CA ASP A 111 5.70 -3.58 -22.07
C ASP A 111 5.33 -2.82 -20.78
N THR A 112 4.08 -2.39 -20.65
CA THR A 112 3.60 -1.59 -19.52
C THR A 112 3.21 -2.44 -18.30
N TRP A 113 3.01 -1.78 -17.16
CA TRP A 113 2.48 -2.38 -15.92
C TRP A 113 1.25 -3.28 -16.16
N ASP A 114 0.38 -2.86 -17.08
CA ASP A 114 -0.91 -3.49 -17.37
C ASP A 114 -0.80 -4.86 -18.07
N THR A 115 0.42 -5.26 -18.47
CA THR A 115 0.69 -6.60 -19.02
C THR A 115 0.79 -7.68 -17.94
N VAL A 116 1.17 -7.28 -16.72
CA VAL A 116 1.35 -8.20 -15.58
C VAL A 116 0.26 -7.98 -14.54
N PHE A 117 -0.19 -6.74 -14.37
CA PHE A 117 -1.15 -6.33 -13.35
C PHE A 117 -2.35 -5.64 -13.97
N LYS A 118 -3.41 -5.45 -13.19
CA LYS A 118 -4.52 -4.60 -13.63
C LYS A 118 -4.08 -3.12 -13.59
N PRO A 119 -4.68 -2.27 -14.44
CA PRO A 119 -4.56 -0.83 -14.29
C PRO A 119 -4.95 -0.39 -12.89
N ILE A 120 -4.23 0.59 -12.36
CA ILE A 120 -4.47 1.15 -11.02
C ILE A 120 -5.85 1.80 -10.90
N GLY A 121 -6.33 2.42 -11.99
CA GLY A 121 -7.55 3.19 -12.01
C GLY A 121 -7.96 3.57 -13.43
N LYS A 122 -8.97 4.44 -13.51
CA LYS A 122 -9.53 4.91 -14.78
C LYS A 122 -8.63 5.94 -15.49
N CYS A 123 -7.91 6.75 -14.72
CA CYS A 123 -7.10 7.84 -15.26
C CYS A 123 -5.72 7.35 -15.69
N ASN A 124 -5.19 7.93 -16.76
CA ASN A 124 -3.92 7.57 -17.41
C ASN A 124 -3.20 8.82 -17.94
N ARG A 125 -2.04 8.63 -18.60
CA ARG A 125 -1.18 9.70 -19.11
C ARG A 125 -1.86 10.70 -20.06
N SER A 126 -2.95 10.33 -20.74
CA SER A 126 -3.64 11.24 -21.67
C SER A 126 -4.42 12.40 -21.02
N HIS A 127 -4.56 12.40 -19.69
CA HIS A 127 -5.37 13.39 -18.94
C HIS A 127 -4.55 14.56 -18.34
N PHE A 128 -3.27 14.66 -18.70
CA PHE A 128 -2.38 15.73 -18.26
C PHE A 128 -1.22 15.93 -19.22
N GLU A 129 -0.62 17.11 -19.22
CA GLU A 129 0.65 17.40 -19.86
C GLU A 129 1.81 17.44 -18.86
N VAL A 130 3.03 17.13 -19.30
CA VAL A 130 4.22 17.15 -18.43
C VAL A 130 4.46 18.55 -17.85
N SER A 131 4.14 19.60 -18.62
CA SER A 131 4.27 20.99 -18.18
C SER A 131 3.29 21.39 -17.07
N GLU A 132 2.24 20.61 -16.84
CA GLU A 132 1.29 20.84 -15.74
C GLU A 132 1.76 20.23 -14.41
N ILE A 133 2.80 19.39 -14.42
CA ILE A 133 3.25 18.67 -13.22
C ILE A 133 3.99 19.64 -12.30
N VAL A 134 3.41 19.89 -11.12
CA VAL A 134 4.07 20.60 -10.03
C VAL A 134 4.74 19.59 -9.11
N HIS A 135 6.00 19.84 -8.74
CA HIS A 135 6.73 18.91 -7.87
C HIS A 135 6.18 18.94 -6.45
N TRP A 136 6.14 17.77 -5.81
CA TRP A 136 5.78 17.64 -4.41
C TRP A 136 6.66 18.53 -3.52
N ASP A 137 6.05 19.46 -2.80
CA ASP A 137 6.72 20.28 -1.79
C ASP A 137 6.26 19.95 -0.35
N GLY A 138 5.26 19.07 -0.18
CA GLY A 138 4.64 18.75 1.09
C GLY A 138 3.14 18.51 0.99
N SER A 139 2.45 18.51 2.14
CA SER A 139 0.99 18.52 2.19
C SER A 139 0.44 19.94 1.95
N ASP A 140 -0.76 20.05 1.37
CA ASP A 140 -1.53 21.28 1.09
C ASP A 140 -1.28 22.01 -0.26
N GLN A 141 -0.63 21.34 -1.22
CA GLN A 141 -0.57 21.84 -2.59
C GLN A 141 -1.96 21.84 -3.26
N LYS A 142 -2.32 22.98 -3.86
CA LYS A 142 -3.63 23.20 -4.51
C LYS A 142 -3.64 22.86 -5.99
N ASP A 143 -2.48 22.65 -6.59
CA ASP A 143 -2.34 22.31 -8.00
C ASP A 143 -3.06 21.01 -8.33
N ARG A 144 -3.70 20.93 -9.49
CA ARG A 144 -4.45 19.74 -9.91
C ARG A 144 -3.54 18.52 -10.04
N ILE A 145 -2.34 18.71 -10.58
CA ILE A 145 -1.41 17.62 -10.90
C ILE A 145 -0.13 17.81 -10.10
N ILE A 146 0.15 16.84 -9.23
CA ILE A 146 1.37 16.84 -8.40
C ILE A 146 2.23 15.65 -8.79
N GLY A 147 3.51 15.89 -9.07
CA GLY A 147 4.52 14.88 -9.29
C GLY A 147 5.22 14.50 -7.99
N LEU A 148 5.11 13.23 -7.61
CA LEU A 148 5.79 12.69 -6.45
C LEU A 148 7.18 12.17 -6.84
N PRO A 149 8.26 12.60 -6.16
CA PRO A 149 9.57 12.02 -6.36
C PRO A 149 9.66 10.62 -5.72
N ILE A 150 10.79 9.94 -5.92
CA ILE A 150 11.08 8.71 -5.17
C ILE A 150 11.15 9.01 -3.66
N ILE A 151 10.83 8.02 -2.83
CA ILE A 151 10.79 8.17 -1.37
C ILE A 151 12.08 8.75 -0.76
N ASP A 152 13.22 8.47 -1.38
CA ASP A 152 14.53 8.91 -0.90
C ASP A 152 14.70 10.44 -1.03
N ASP A 153 14.03 11.04 -2.02
CA ASP A 153 14.14 12.46 -2.35
C ASP A 153 12.99 13.30 -1.77
N LEU A 154 12.10 12.68 -0.98
CA LEU A 154 10.99 13.39 -0.34
C LEU A 154 11.51 14.25 0.82
N ILE A 155 11.60 15.56 0.56
CA ILE A 155 12.06 16.58 1.52
C ILE A 155 11.05 16.74 2.67
N ASN A 156 9.75 16.81 2.35
CA ASN A 156 8.67 16.96 3.31
C ASN A 156 7.74 15.75 3.25
N LYS A 157 8.00 14.76 4.10
CA LYS A 157 7.15 13.58 4.24
C LYS A 157 5.88 13.97 5.01
N PRO A 158 4.68 13.65 4.50
CA PRO A 158 3.46 13.90 5.24
C PRO A 158 3.41 12.99 6.48
N GLU A 159 2.67 13.43 7.52
CA GLU A 159 2.61 12.71 8.79
C GLU A 159 2.05 11.29 8.65
N GLN A 160 1.13 11.06 7.70
CA GLN A 160 0.51 9.75 7.48
C GLN A 160 1.28 8.87 6.48
N VAL A 161 2.55 8.60 6.78
CA VAL A 161 3.35 7.56 6.10
C VAL A 161 3.46 6.31 6.97
N PRO A 162 3.70 5.11 6.40
CA PRO A 162 3.93 3.91 7.19
C PRO A 162 4.99 4.13 8.28
N LEU A 163 4.83 3.61 9.49
CA LEU A 163 3.82 2.62 9.95
C LEU A 163 2.53 3.23 10.54
N SER A 164 2.18 4.48 10.21
CA SER A 164 0.94 5.09 10.71
C SER A 164 -0.33 4.44 10.13
N PHE A 165 -1.39 4.44 10.92
CA PHE A 165 -2.72 3.98 10.51
C PHE A 165 -3.71 5.15 10.45
N PRO A 166 -4.64 5.17 9.48
CA PRO A 166 -5.74 6.12 9.47
C PRO A 166 -6.53 6.06 10.77
N LYS A 167 -6.76 7.21 11.41
CA LYS A 167 -7.51 7.31 12.67
C LYS A 167 -8.92 6.70 12.61
N GLN A 168 -9.52 6.59 11.42
CA GLN A 168 -10.86 5.99 11.26
C GLN A 168 -10.86 4.47 11.37
N ILE A 169 -9.70 3.83 11.43
CA ILE A 169 -9.52 2.37 11.55
C ILE A 169 -8.57 1.98 12.70
N SER A 170 -8.15 2.96 13.51
CA SER A 170 -7.31 2.75 14.70
C SER A 170 -8.15 2.65 15.96
#